data_AF-A0A257XUV1-F1
#
_entry.id   AF-A0A257XUV1-F1
#
_cell.length_a   1.000
_cell.length_b   1.000
_cell.length_c   1.000
_cell.angle_alpha   90.00
_cell.angle_beta   90.00
_cell.angle_gamma   90.00
#
_symmetry.space_group_name_H-M   'P 1'
#
loop_
_entity.id
_entity.type
_entity.pdbx_description
1 polymer ?
#
loop_
_entity_poly.entity_id
_entity_poly.type
_entity_poly.pdbx_seq_one_letter_code
_entity_poly.pdbx_strand_id
1 'polypeptide(L)'
;MSQTEDSFISHLIEMRDRLLRAVLAIVVIFVCLFPWAQDLYALLAQPMLAALPKGGQMIATDVTTPFFVPIKVTLMTSFLLALPWVFYQIWAFVAPGLYQHEKRLGVPMIIASVILFLLGMAFAYFLVFPVVFGFVVGVAPVGVAVMTD
;
A
#
# COMPACT_ATOMS: atom_id res chain seq x y z
N MET A 1 26.70 25.43 -26.20
CA MET A 1 25.51 24.90 -25.49
C MET A 1 26.02 23.84 -24.53
N SER A 2 25.71 24.03 -23.25
CA SER A 2 26.53 23.55 -22.11
C SER A 2 26.28 22.07 -21.81
N GLN A 3 27.33 21.27 -21.65
CA GLN A 3 27.27 19.82 -21.30
C GLN A 3 26.44 19.53 -20.04
N THR A 4 26.18 20.54 -19.20
CA THR A 4 25.33 20.42 -18.02
C THR A 4 23.83 20.34 -18.35
N GLU A 5 23.34 21.01 -19.41
CA GLU A 5 21.93 20.96 -19.82
C GLU A 5 21.54 19.55 -20.30
N ASP A 6 22.41 18.88 -21.05
CA ASP A 6 22.18 17.51 -21.53
C ASP A 6 22.09 16.51 -20.36
N SER A 7 22.82 16.74 -19.27
CA SER A 7 22.81 15.88 -18.07
C SER A 7 21.51 16.00 -17.26
N PHE A 8 21.03 17.22 -17.00
CA PHE A 8 19.77 17.44 -16.26
C PHE A 8 18.56 16.90 -17.03
N ILE A 9 18.51 17.16 -18.35
CA ILE A 9 17.42 16.65 -19.20
C ILE A 9 17.46 15.13 -19.26
N SER A 10 18.65 14.51 -19.39
CA SER A 10 18.79 13.05 -19.34
C SER A 10 18.29 12.45 -18.02
N HIS A 11 18.62 13.07 -16.88
CA HIS A 11 18.19 12.56 -15.58
C HIS A 11 16.67 12.71 -15.36
N LEU A 12 16.06 13.79 -15.85
CA LEU A 12 14.60 13.95 -15.83
C LEU A 12 13.87 12.93 -16.73
N ILE A 13 14.45 12.62 -17.89
CA ILE A 13 13.92 11.58 -18.79
C ILE A 13 13.99 10.21 -18.12
N GLU A 14 15.10 9.93 -17.44
CA GLU A 14 15.29 8.71 -16.65
C GLU A 14 14.26 8.60 -15.50
N MET A 15 14.01 9.68 -14.76
CA MET A 15 12.98 9.72 -13.72
C MET A 15 11.61 9.36 -14.29
N ARG A 16 11.23 9.98 -15.41
CA ARG A 16 9.95 9.74 -16.08
C ARG A 16 9.80 8.27 -16.48
N ASP A 17 10.81 7.70 -17.13
CA ASP A 17 10.75 6.33 -17.62
C ASP A 17 10.64 5.31 -16.47
N ARG A 18 11.39 5.54 -15.38
CA ARG A 18 11.32 4.71 -14.16
C ARG A 18 9.97 4.83 -13.47
N LEU A 19 9.43 6.05 -13.37
CA LEU A 19 8.09 6.29 -12.83
C LEU A 19 7.02 5.57 -13.66
N LEU A 20 7.08 5.64 -14.99
CA LEU A 20 6.16 4.94 -15.87
C LEU A 20 6.23 3.42 -15.69
N ARG A 21 7.44 2.86 -15.56
CA ARG A 21 7.63 1.41 -15.29
C ARG A 21 7.10 1.00 -13.91
N ALA A 22 7.22 1.86 -12.90
CA ALA A 22 6.68 1.61 -11.57
C ALA A 22 5.14 1.64 -11.59
N VAL A 23 4.55 2.67 -12.22
CA VAL A 23 3.10 2.79 -12.40
C VAL A 23 2.55 1.61 -13.20
N LEU A 24 3.21 1.24 -14.30
CA LEU A 24 2.78 0.12 -15.14
C LEU A 24 2.77 -1.21 -14.37
N ALA A 25 3.75 -1.46 -13.51
CA ALA A 25 3.75 -2.64 -12.65
C ALA A 25 2.54 -2.67 -11.69
N ILE A 26 2.22 -1.52 -11.07
CA ILE A 26 1.04 -1.39 -10.19
C ILE A 26 -0.24 -1.67 -10.99
N VAL A 27 -0.37 -1.05 -12.18
CA VAL A 27 -1.55 -1.22 -13.04
C VAL A 27 -1.71 -2.67 -13.49
N VAL A 28 -0.63 -3.35 -13.87
CA VAL A 28 -0.68 -4.77 -14.28
C VAL A 28 -1.16 -5.64 -13.12
N ILE A 29 -0.59 -5.47 -11.92
CA ILE A 29 -1.01 -6.22 -10.73
C ILE A 29 -2.47 -5.90 -10.37
N PHE A 30 -2.87 -4.63 -10.47
CA PHE A 30 -4.25 -4.21 -10.22
C PHE A 30 -5.23 -4.91 -11.17
N VAL A 31 -4.96 -4.91 -12.47
CA VAL A 31 -5.81 -5.59 -13.46
C VAL A 31 -5.88 -7.09 -13.18
N CYS A 32 -4.79 -7.71 -12.76
CA CYS A 32 -4.78 -9.11 -12.34
C CYS A 32 -5.61 -9.36 -11.08
N LEU A 33 -5.62 -8.46 -10.10
CA LEU A 33 -6.38 -8.62 -8.86
C LEU A 33 -7.84 -8.16 -8.95
N PHE A 34 -8.18 -7.34 -9.93
CA PHE A 34 -9.50 -6.73 -10.09
C PHE A 34 -10.68 -7.71 -10.01
N PRO A 35 -10.63 -8.93 -10.60
CA PRO A 35 -11.72 -9.90 -10.49
C PRO A 35 -12.01 -10.36 -9.04
N TRP A 36 -11.03 -10.29 -8.15
CA TRP A 36 -11.11 -10.71 -6.75
C TRP A 36 -11.26 -9.55 -5.76
N ALA A 37 -11.60 -8.35 -6.25
CA ALA A 37 -11.65 -7.13 -5.44
C ALA A 37 -12.60 -7.24 -4.23
N GLN A 38 -13.73 -7.91 -4.41
CA GLN A 38 -14.74 -8.11 -3.35
C GLN A 38 -14.23 -9.05 -2.24
N ASP A 39 -13.59 -10.16 -2.62
CA ASP A 39 -13.04 -11.13 -1.67
C ASP A 39 -11.88 -10.53 -0.88
N LEU A 40 -11.04 -9.73 -1.54
CA LEU A 40 -9.93 -9.04 -0.92
C LEU A 40 -10.40 -7.99 0.09
N TYR A 41 -11.47 -7.25 -0.24
CA TYR A 41 -12.12 -6.36 0.71
C TYR A 41 -12.67 -7.13 1.91
N ALA A 42 -13.42 -8.21 1.67
CA ALA A 42 -13.98 -9.04 2.73
C ALA A 42 -12.89 -9.56 3.69
N LEU A 43 -11.74 -9.97 3.17
CA LEU A 43 -10.59 -10.41 3.96
C LEU A 43 -10.05 -9.30 4.88
N LEU A 44 -9.80 -8.09 4.36
CA LEU A 44 -9.32 -6.96 5.17
C LEU A 44 -10.35 -6.49 6.20
N ALA A 45 -11.63 -6.71 5.94
CA ALA A 45 -12.72 -6.28 6.79
C ALA A 45 -13.02 -7.26 7.96
N GLN A 46 -12.50 -8.49 7.91
CA GLN A 46 -12.64 -9.51 8.96
C GLN A 46 -12.28 -9.06 10.39
N PRO A 47 -11.12 -8.44 10.66
CA PRO A 47 -10.75 -8.05 12.02
C PRO A 47 -11.71 -7.02 12.60
N MET A 48 -12.31 -6.17 11.75
CA MET A 48 -13.31 -5.20 12.15
C MET A 48 -14.65 -5.88 12.47
N LEU A 49 -15.10 -6.82 11.63
CA LEU A 49 -16.32 -7.60 11.90
C LEU A 49 -16.22 -8.41 13.19
N ALA A 50 -15.04 -8.98 13.47
CA ALA A 50 -14.80 -9.74 14.69
C ALA A 50 -14.82 -8.88 15.96
N ALA A 51 -14.53 -7.58 15.84
CA ALA A 51 -14.55 -6.63 16.96
C ALA A 51 -15.94 -6.03 17.22
N LEU A 52 -16.89 -6.15 16.29
CA LEU A 52 -18.25 -5.66 16.49
C LEU A 52 -19.07 -6.59 17.41
N PRO A 53 -19.97 -6.04 18.25
CA PRO A 53 -20.92 -6.84 19.03
C PRO A 53 -21.83 -7.68 18.12
N LYS A 54 -22.28 -8.85 18.61
CA LYS A 54 -23.09 -9.81 17.84
C LYS A 54 -24.30 -9.12 17.18
N GLY A 55 -24.29 -9.02 15.85
CA GLY A 55 -25.32 -8.35 15.04
C GLY A 55 -24.87 -7.06 14.36
N GLY A 56 -23.63 -6.61 14.58
CA GLY A 56 -23.02 -5.51 13.85
C GLY A 56 -22.87 -5.82 12.36
N GLN A 57 -23.51 -5.03 11.51
CA GLN A 57 -23.40 -5.13 10.05
C GLN A 57 -22.57 -3.96 9.52
N MET A 58 -21.78 -4.22 8.48
CA MET A 58 -21.18 -3.15 7.68
C MET A 58 -22.30 -2.49 6.87
N ILE A 59 -22.47 -1.19 7.08
CA ILE A 59 -23.46 -0.40 6.36
C ILE A 59 -22.71 0.44 5.33
N ALA A 60 -23.11 0.33 4.07
CA ALA A 60 -22.66 1.28 3.05
C ALA A 60 -23.30 2.64 3.33
N THR A 61 -22.50 3.59 3.81
CA THR A 61 -22.95 4.95 4.14
C THR A 61 -23.31 5.76 2.89
N ASP A 62 -22.66 5.48 1.76
CA ASP A 62 -22.99 6.05 0.44
C ASP A 62 -23.41 4.97 -0.57
N VAL A 63 -24.19 5.39 -1.57
CA VAL A 63 -24.60 4.53 -2.70
C VAL A 63 -23.43 4.03 -3.56
N THR A 64 -22.30 4.74 -3.50
CA THR A 64 -21.11 4.43 -4.30
C THR A 64 -20.09 3.56 -3.54
N THR A 65 -20.23 3.43 -2.21
CA THR A 65 -19.30 2.70 -1.34
C THR A 65 -19.08 1.24 -1.76
N PRO A 66 -20.12 0.45 -2.11
CA PRO A 66 -19.94 -0.94 -2.53
C PRO A 66 -19.13 -1.11 -3.81
N PHE A 67 -19.07 -0.06 -4.64
CA PHE A 67 -18.30 -0.06 -5.88
C PHE A 67 -16.88 0.46 -5.67
N PHE A 68 -16.71 1.62 -5.04
CA PHE A 68 -15.40 2.26 -4.92
C PHE A 68 -14.50 1.67 -3.83
N VAL A 69 -15.07 1.15 -2.73
CA VAL A 69 -14.25 0.62 -1.63
C VAL A 69 -13.44 -0.60 -2.05
N PRO A 70 -14.03 -1.62 -2.69
CA PRO A 70 -13.25 -2.79 -3.17
C PRO A 70 -12.19 -2.39 -4.20
N ILE A 71 -12.47 -1.42 -5.07
CA ILE A 71 -11.51 -0.89 -6.04
C ILE A 71 -10.33 -0.20 -5.33
N LYS A 72 -10.61 0.68 -4.36
CA LYS A 72 -9.57 1.38 -3.57
C LYS A 72 -8.69 0.38 -2.82
N VAL A 73 -9.31 -0.63 -2.19
CA VAL A 73 -8.58 -1.69 -1.48
C VAL A 73 -7.70 -2.48 -2.43
N THR A 74 -8.24 -2.88 -3.59
CA THR A 74 -7.47 -3.62 -4.59
C THR A 74 -6.33 -2.80 -5.15
N LEU A 75 -6.52 -1.50 -5.36
CA LEU A 75 -5.47 -0.57 -5.76
C LEU A 75 -4.37 -0.49 -4.69
N MET A 76 -4.74 -0.33 -3.42
CA MET A 76 -3.77 -0.34 -2.31
C MET A 76 -3.02 -1.67 -2.25
N THR A 77 -3.69 -2.82 -2.31
CA THR A 77 -3.03 -4.12 -2.32
C THR A 77 -2.13 -4.31 -3.53
N SER A 78 -2.55 -3.88 -4.72
CA SER A 78 -1.71 -3.96 -5.91
C SER A 78 -0.44 -3.12 -5.78
N PHE A 79 -0.54 -1.94 -5.18
CA PHE A 79 0.62 -1.11 -4.85
C PHE A 79 1.55 -1.82 -3.86
N LEU A 80 0.99 -2.43 -2.81
CA LEU A 80 1.77 -3.17 -1.80
C LEU A 80 2.53 -4.35 -2.43
N LEU A 81 1.91 -5.11 -3.33
CA LEU A 81 2.57 -6.17 -4.06
C LEU A 81 3.61 -5.66 -5.07
N ALA A 82 3.38 -4.47 -5.64
CA ALA A 82 4.32 -3.82 -6.54
C ALA A 82 5.53 -3.20 -5.82
N LEU A 83 5.50 -3.03 -4.49
CA LEU A 83 6.55 -2.34 -3.73
C LEU A 83 7.97 -2.83 -3.97
N PRO A 84 8.28 -4.14 -4.09
CA PRO A 84 9.63 -4.60 -4.40
C PRO A 84 10.15 -4.01 -5.72
N TRP A 85 9.28 -3.93 -6.72
CA TRP A 85 9.60 -3.32 -8.01
C TRP A 85 9.70 -1.80 -7.91
N VAL A 86 8.79 -1.15 -7.19
CA VAL A 86 8.80 0.30 -6.98
C VAL A 86 10.08 0.73 -6.27
N PHE A 87 10.46 0.06 -5.19
CA PHE A 87 11.71 0.33 -4.48
C PHE A 87 12.95 0.07 -5.33
N TYR A 88 12.92 -0.96 -6.18
CA TYR A 88 13.99 -1.16 -7.15
C TYR A 88 14.12 0.02 -8.12
N GLN A 89 13.00 0.52 -8.67
CA GLN A 89 13.03 1.66 -9.59
C GLN A 89 13.50 2.95 -8.92
N ILE A 90 13.06 3.20 -7.68
CA ILE A 90 13.52 4.33 -6.86
C ILE A 90 15.02 4.23 -6.61
N TRP A 91 15.49 3.07 -6.15
CA TRP A 91 16.90 2.90 -5.86
C TRP A 91 17.76 3.05 -7.10
N ALA A 92 17.33 2.45 -8.21
CA ALA A 92 18.11 2.51 -9.43
C ALA A 92 18.12 3.93 -10.02
N PHE A 93 17.17 4.82 -9.68
CA PHE A 93 17.22 6.26 -9.99
C PHE A 93 18.28 6.99 -9.16
N VAL A 94 18.46 6.60 -7.90
CA VAL A 94 19.48 7.17 -6.99
C VAL A 94 20.89 6.64 -7.30
N ALA A 95 20.99 5.36 -7.71
CA ALA A 95 22.24 4.67 -8.00
C ALA A 95 23.22 5.42 -8.95
N PRO A 96 22.82 6.08 -10.05
CA PRO A 96 23.75 6.83 -10.90
C PRO A 96 24.47 7.98 -10.18
N GLY A 97 23.88 8.54 -9.12
CA GLY A 97 24.53 9.57 -8.28
C GLY A 97 25.49 9.02 -7.22
N LEU A 98 25.63 7.69 -7.12
CA LEU A 98 26.31 7.02 -6.02
C LEU A 98 27.61 6.31 -6.47
N TYR A 99 28.64 6.32 -5.61
CA TYR A 99 29.92 5.67 -5.90
C TYR A 99 29.74 4.15 -6.14
N GLN A 100 30.51 3.57 -7.07
CA GLN A 100 30.41 2.16 -7.50
C GLN A 100 30.46 1.15 -6.32
N HIS A 101 31.14 1.48 -5.23
CA HIS A 101 31.19 0.64 -4.01
C HIS A 101 29.89 0.66 -3.20
N GLU A 102 29.13 1.76 -3.21
CA GLU A 102 27.86 1.89 -2.49
C GLU A 102 26.70 1.24 -3.25
N LYS A 103 26.84 1.07 -4.57
CA LYS A 103 25.84 0.36 -5.39
C LYS A 103 25.56 -1.07 -4.91
N ARG A 104 26.55 -1.74 -4.31
CA ARG A 104 26.40 -3.11 -3.78
C ARG A 104 25.55 -3.16 -2.50
N LEU A 105 25.48 -2.07 -1.74
CA LEU A 105 24.62 -1.94 -0.55
C LEU A 105 23.14 -1.69 -0.89
N GLY A 106 22.84 -1.36 -2.15
CA GLY A 106 21.47 -1.10 -2.59
C GLY A 106 20.54 -2.30 -2.55
N VAL A 107 21.01 -3.44 -3.06
CA VAL A 107 20.21 -4.68 -3.10
C VAL A 107 19.81 -5.15 -1.68
N PRO A 108 20.74 -5.27 -0.70
CA PRO A 108 20.34 -5.65 0.65
C PRO A 108 19.45 -4.60 1.32
N MET A 109 19.62 -3.30 1.00
CA MET A 109 18.74 -2.25 1.51
C MET A 109 17.31 -2.40 0.99
N ILE A 110 17.11 -2.63 -0.32
CA ILE A 110 15.77 -2.86 -0.90
C ILE A 110 15.10 -4.07 -0.26
N ILE A 111 15.83 -5.18 -0.11
CA ILE A 111 15.31 -6.39 0.53
C ILE A 111 14.92 -6.10 1.99
N ALA A 112 15.77 -5.40 2.74
CA ALA A 112 15.47 -5.00 4.11
C ALA A 112 14.24 -4.09 4.18
N SER A 113 14.09 -3.14 3.26
CA SER A 113 12.90 -2.27 3.18
C SER A 113 11.63 -3.06 2.92
N VAL A 114 11.66 -4.03 1.99
CA VAL A 114 10.49 -4.91 1.73
C VAL A 114 10.15 -5.74 2.95
N ILE A 115 11.14 -6.38 3.59
CA ILE A 115 10.93 -7.20 4.79
C ILE A 115 10.37 -6.36 5.93
N LEU A 116 10.99 -5.20 6.22
CA LEU A 116 10.56 -4.32 7.29
C LEU A 116 9.15 -3.79 7.04
N PHE A 117 8.81 -3.51 5.78
CA PHE A 117 7.48 -3.07 5.39
C PHE A 117 6.43 -4.18 5.61
N LEU A 118 6.72 -5.41 5.18
CA LEU A 118 5.83 -6.56 5.43
C LEU A 118 5.66 -6.84 6.93
N LEU A 119 6.74 -6.70 7.71
CA LEU A 119 6.70 -6.84 9.17
C LEU A 119 5.85 -5.73 9.80
N GLY A 120 5.97 -4.49 9.33
CA GLY A 120 5.13 -3.37 9.75
C GLY A 120 3.65 -3.60 9.43
N MET A 121 3.34 -4.12 8.24
CA MET A 121 1.97 -4.51 7.88
C MET A 121 1.41 -5.61 8.78
N ALA A 122 2.19 -6.66 9.04
CA ALA A 122 1.79 -7.74 9.94
C ALA A 122 1.56 -7.20 11.36
N PHE A 123 2.45 -6.35 11.86
CA PHE A 123 2.30 -5.68 13.15
C PHE A 123 1.02 -4.83 13.22
N ALA A 124 0.73 -4.04 12.18
CA ALA A 124 -0.48 -3.23 12.13
C ALA A 124 -1.75 -4.10 12.15
N TYR A 125 -1.79 -5.16 11.35
CA TYR A 125 -2.96 -6.04 11.24
C TYR A 125 -3.20 -6.87 12.51
N PHE A 126 -2.14 -7.47 13.08
CA PHE A 126 -2.29 -8.41 14.19
C PHE A 126 -2.26 -7.76 15.58
N LEU A 127 -1.62 -6.60 15.74
CA LEU A 127 -1.51 -5.94 17.06
C LEU A 127 -2.28 -4.63 17.11
N VAL A 128 -2.09 -3.74 16.14
CA VAL A 128 -2.67 -2.39 16.21
C VAL A 128 -4.19 -2.43 16.05
N PHE A 129 -4.70 -3.13 15.02
CA PHE A 129 -6.15 -3.24 14.79
C PHE A 129 -6.94 -3.76 15.99
N PRO A 130 -6.61 -4.92 16.61
CA PRO A 130 -7.40 -5.41 17.75
C PRO A 130 -7.31 -4.49 18.97
N VAL A 131 -6.16 -3.86 19.22
CA VAL A 131 -5.99 -2.91 20.33
C VAL A 131 -6.83 -1.65 20.11
N VAL A 132 -6.78 -1.07 18.90
CA VAL A 132 -7.53 0.15 18.56
C VAL A 132 -9.02 -0.13 18.56
N PHE A 133 -9.49 -1.17 17.87
CA PHE A 133 -10.92 -1.49 17.84
C PHE A 133 -11.44 -1.91 19.21
N GLY A 134 -10.66 -2.66 20.00
CA GLY A 134 -11.01 -2.99 21.39
C GLY A 134 -11.12 -1.75 22.27
N PHE A 135 -10.22 -0.78 22.12
CA PHE A 135 -10.29 0.51 22.82
C PHE A 135 -11.51 1.33 22.40
N VAL A 136 -11.76 1.47 21.09
CA VAL A 136 -12.89 2.26 20.55
C VAL A 136 -14.23 1.68 21.03
N VAL A 137 -14.39 0.36 20.99
CA VAL A 137 -15.62 -0.30 21.51
C VAL A 137 -15.71 -0.18 23.03
N GLY A 138 -14.60 -0.27 23.76
CA GLY A 138 -14.58 -0.15 25.23
C GLY A 138 -14.85 1.26 25.77
N VAL A 139 -14.56 2.31 24.98
CA VAL A 139 -14.83 3.71 25.32
C VAL A 139 -16.25 4.15 24.91
N ALA A 140 -16.95 3.35 24.10
CA ALA A 140 -18.31 3.66 23.68
C ALA A 140 -19.27 3.73 24.88
N PRO A 141 -20.05 4.82 25.05
CA PRO A 141 -21.00 4.96 26.15
C PRO A 141 -22.09 3.86 26.08
N VAL A 142 -22.52 3.37 27.26
CA VAL A 142 -23.58 2.37 27.37
C VAL A 142 -24.86 2.90 26.71
N GLY A 143 -25.27 2.31 25.58
CA GLY A 143 -26.47 2.66 24.83
C GLY A 143 -26.25 3.35 23.48
N VAL A 144 -25.01 3.63 23.08
CA VAL A 144 -24.71 4.13 21.73
C VAL A 144 -24.29 2.96 20.84
N ALA A 145 -25.05 2.71 19.77
CA ALA A 145 -24.66 1.75 18.75
C ALA A 145 -23.41 2.26 18.03
N VAL A 146 -22.27 1.61 18.24
CA VAL A 146 -21.05 1.87 17.47
C VAL A 146 -21.31 1.41 16.04
N MET A 147 -21.56 2.37 15.14
CA MET A 147 -21.73 2.13 13.71
C MET A 147 -20.38 2.26 12.98
N THR A 148 -20.27 1.62 11.82
CA THR A 148 -19.03 1.48 11.03
C THR A 148 -18.82 2.61 10.01
N ASP A 149 -18.95 3.87 10.45
CA ASP A 149 -18.66 5.03 9.60
C ASP A 149 -17.14 5.20 9.35
#